data_AF-A0A8B7E600-F1
#
_entry.id   AF-A0A8B7E600-F1
#
_cell.length_a   1.000
_cell.length_b   1.000
_cell.length_c   1.000
_cell.angle_alpha   90.00
_cell.angle_beta   90.00
_cell.angle_gamma   90.00
#
_symmetry.space_group_name_H-M   'P 1'
#
loop_
_entity.id
_entity.type
_entity.pdbx_description
1 polymer ?
#
loop_
_entity_poly.entity_id
_entity_poly.type
_entity_poly.pdbx_seq_one_letter_code
_entity_poly.pdbx_strand_id
1 'polypeptide(L)'
;MITSLFEPLTKGYLKVYEKQNNCDVIKKYRKEEFFGLRDFYSLLKIVFCFARKRQGIPTLSDIEYAVKRNFSGLQELDTWNIFKSCLPYDFSQSKDTDAGSSVLDLISNSFAVTCPCYEYRFNHKTSEKAHCLSSRYLLLMTNSYSALPIIEQHYLKTNGSSKTYRNRIIFGSSFPKDQEFTQ
;
A
#
# COMPACT_ATOMS: atom_id res chain seq x y z
N MET A 1 -1.85 -2.85 22.57
CA MET A 1 -1.15 -1.75 21.87
C MET A 1 -2.00 -1.08 20.80
N ILE A 2 -2.77 -1.79 19.95
CA ILE A 2 -3.67 -1.17 18.95
C ILE A 2 -5.18 -1.32 19.25
N THR A 3 -5.54 -1.84 20.43
CA THR A 3 -6.93 -2.17 20.76
C THR A 3 -7.87 -0.96 20.65
N SER A 4 -7.42 0.22 21.09
CA SER A 4 -8.16 1.49 20.97
C SER A 4 -8.36 1.95 19.52
N LEU A 5 -7.58 1.43 18.56
CA LEU A 5 -7.69 1.73 17.14
C LEU A 5 -8.53 0.70 16.38
N PHE A 6 -8.76 -0.50 16.93
CA PHE A 6 -9.43 -1.57 16.20
C PHE A 6 -10.86 -1.19 15.80
N GLU A 7 -11.66 -0.68 16.75
CA GLU A 7 -13.02 -0.23 16.47
C GLU A 7 -13.06 0.98 15.51
N PRO A 8 -12.28 2.08 15.72
CA PRO A 8 -12.15 3.17 14.76
C PRO A 8 -11.82 2.74 13.33
N LEU A 9 -10.83 1.86 13.16
CA LEU A 9 -10.41 1.37 11.84
C LEU A 9 -11.49 0.48 11.21
N THR A 10 -12.18 -0.33 12.00
CA THR A 10 -13.31 -1.15 11.52
C THR A 10 -14.46 -0.28 11.04
N LYS A 11 -14.81 0.78 11.78
CA LYS A 11 -15.82 1.78 11.37
C LYS A 11 -15.40 2.51 10.09
N GLY A 12 -14.12 2.88 9.98
CA GLY A 12 -13.58 3.49 8.77
C GLY A 12 -13.70 2.57 7.55
N TYR A 13 -13.35 1.30 7.71
CA TYR A 13 -13.50 0.29 6.66
C TYR A 13 -14.96 0.10 6.24
N LEU A 14 -15.89 -0.04 7.20
CA LEU A 14 -17.32 -0.16 6.90
C LEU A 14 -17.83 1.03 6.09
N LYS A 15 -17.50 2.25 6.48
CA LYS A 15 -17.88 3.46 5.71
C LYS A 15 -17.28 3.48 4.31
N VAL A 16 -16.02 3.06 4.14
CA VAL A 16 -15.41 2.93 2.81
C VAL A 16 -16.15 1.89 1.99
N TYR A 17 -16.50 0.75 2.60
CA TYR A 17 -17.21 -0.36 1.97
C TYR A 17 -18.60 0.05 1.48
N GLU A 18 -19.35 0.79 2.29
CA GLU A 18 -20.66 1.31 1.91
C GLU A 18 -20.57 2.39 0.82
N LYS A 19 -19.57 3.28 0.92
CA LYS A 19 -19.42 4.39 -0.03
C LYS A 19 -18.91 3.94 -1.40
N GLN A 20 -18.00 2.96 -1.48
CA GLN A 20 -17.48 2.48 -2.76
C GLN A 20 -18.58 1.91 -3.66
N ASN A 21 -19.64 1.34 -3.07
CA ASN A 21 -20.77 0.78 -3.83
C ASN A 21 -21.54 1.86 -4.60
N ASN A 22 -21.36 3.13 -4.22
CA ASN A 22 -21.94 4.27 -4.92
C ASN A 22 -21.06 4.83 -6.04
N CYS A 23 -19.79 4.43 -6.14
CA CYS A 23 -18.87 4.88 -7.17
C CYS A 23 -19.28 4.39 -8.57
N ASP A 24 -19.11 5.25 -9.56
CA ASP A 24 -19.46 5.02 -10.96
C ASP A 24 -18.66 3.86 -11.53
N VAL A 25 -17.36 3.77 -11.22
CA VAL A 25 -16.52 2.63 -11.67
C VAL A 25 -17.06 1.30 -11.15
N ILE A 26 -17.56 1.25 -9.92
CA ILE A 26 -18.09 0.00 -9.34
C ILE A 26 -19.41 -0.40 -10.00
N LYS A 27 -20.33 0.57 -10.13
CA LYS A 27 -21.62 0.37 -10.82
C LYS A 27 -21.42 -0.03 -12.28
N LYS A 28 -20.51 0.65 -12.99
CA LYS A 28 -20.23 0.44 -14.42
C LYS A 28 -19.73 -0.97 -14.71
N TYR A 29 -18.80 -1.48 -13.90
CA TYR A 29 -18.19 -2.79 -14.12
C TYR A 29 -18.85 -3.93 -13.34
N ARG A 30 -20.00 -3.67 -12.68
CA ARG A 30 -20.74 -4.64 -11.84
C ARG A 30 -19.82 -5.43 -10.90
N LYS A 31 -18.84 -4.75 -10.31
CA LYS A 31 -17.94 -5.36 -9.34
C LYS A 31 -18.62 -5.42 -7.97
N GLU A 32 -18.35 -6.49 -7.23
CA GLU A 32 -18.85 -6.64 -5.87
C GLU A 32 -18.18 -5.63 -4.91
N GLU A 33 -16.88 -5.36 -5.10
CA GLU A 33 -16.11 -4.42 -4.28
C GLU A 33 -14.80 -4.00 -4.99
N PHE A 34 -14.29 -2.81 -4.65
CA PHE A 34 -12.92 -2.37 -5.00
C PHE A 34 -11.95 -2.65 -3.85
N PHE A 35 -12.35 -2.23 -2.64
CA PHE A 35 -11.66 -2.46 -1.39
C PHE A 35 -12.36 -3.57 -0.61
N GLY A 36 -11.61 -4.62 -0.30
CA GLY A 36 -12.12 -5.81 0.38
C GLY A 36 -11.48 -6.05 1.74
N LEU A 37 -11.82 -7.20 2.32
CA LEU A 37 -11.26 -7.62 3.61
C LEU A 37 -9.72 -7.75 3.57
N ARG A 38 -9.16 -8.10 2.41
CA ARG A 38 -7.70 -8.21 2.25
C ARG A 38 -6.99 -6.87 2.48
N ASP A 39 -7.58 -5.77 2.01
CA ASP A 39 -7.08 -4.42 2.23
C ASP A 39 -7.14 -4.06 3.71
N PHE A 40 -8.26 -4.38 4.35
CA PHE A 40 -8.45 -4.15 5.78
C PHE A 40 -7.48 -4.95 6.66
N TYR A 41 -7.28 -6.24 6.41
CA TYR A 41 -6.28 -7.03 7.14
C TYR A 41 -4.85 -6.51 6.92
N SER A 42 -4.54 -6.04 5.71
CA SER A 42 -3.24 -5.46 5.40
C SER A 42 -3.03 -4.12 6.12
N LEU A 43 -4.07 -3.30 6.25
CA LEU A 43 -4.07 -2.09 7.09
C LEU A 43 -3.74 -2.44 8.55
N LEU A 44 -4.47 -3.39 9.14
CA LEU A 44 -4.24 -3.80 10.53
C LEU A 44 -2.81 -4.29 10.75
N LYS A 45 -2.25 -5.07 9.82
CA LYS A 45 -0.86 -5.54 9.89
C LYS A 45 0.13 -4.38 9.91
N ILE A 46 -0.01 -3.39 9.01
CA ILE A 46 0.90 -2.24 8.97
C ILE A 46 0.79 -1.40 10.24
N VAL A 47 -0.43 -1.11 10.69
CA VAL A 47 -0.68 -0.35 11.94
C VAL A 47 -0.05 -1.07 13.13
N PHE A 48 -0.20 -2.40 13.21
CA PHE A 48 0.43 -3.21 14.24
C PHE A 48 1.97 -3.19 14.16
N CYS A 49 2.54 -3.20 12.95
CA CYS A 49 3.99 -3.06 12.78
C CYS A 49 4.50 -1.71 13.28
N PHE A 50 3.81 -0.61 13.01
CA PHE A 50 4.17 0.70 13.58
C PHE A 50 4.08 0.70 15.10
N ALA A 51 2.99 0.14 15.65
CA ALA A 51 2.83 0.05 17.10
C ALA A 51 3.99 -0.71 17.77
N ARG A 52 4.40 -1.84 17.17
CA ARG A 52 5.56 -2.61 17.63
C ARG A 52 6.87 -1.83 17.53
N LYS A 53 7.14 -1.18 16.40
CA LYS A 53 8.35 -0.38 16.20
C LYS A 53 8.47 0.76 17.22
N ARG A 54 7.35 1.37 17.56
CA ARG A 54 7.28 2.50 18.51
C ARG A 54 7.14 2.05 19.97
N GLN A 55 6.91 0.76 20.21
CA GLN A 55 6.52 0.22 21.53
C GLN A 55 5.32 0.97 22.13
N GLY A 56 4.36 1.38 21.29
CA GLY A 56 3.28 2.28 21.70
C GLY A 56 2.20 2.46 20.63
N ILE A 57 1.38 3.49 20.80
CA ILE A 57 0.31 3.82 19.85
C ILE A 57 0.93 4.46 18.58
N PRO A 58 0.55 4.04 17.36
CA PRO A 58 0.95 4.69 16.11
C PRO A 58 0.56 6.17 16.04
N THR A 59 1.32 6.99 15.32
CA THR A 59 0.96 8.41 15.10
C THR A 59 -0.13 8.56 14.05
N LEU A 60 -0.69 9.78 13.90
CA LEU A 60 -1.62 10.07 12.82
C LEU A 60 -0.98 9.80 11.44
N SER A 61 0.27 10.21 11.24
CA SER A 61 1.03 9.97 10.02
C SER A 61 1.25 8.47 9.74
N ASP A 62 1.52 7.65 10.77
CA ASP A 62 1.65 6.19 10.63
C ASP A 62 0.33 5.57 10.12
N ILE A 63 -0.80 6.03 10.65
CA ILE A 63 -2.13 5.57 10.27
C ILE A 63 -2.48 6.06 8.86
N GLU A 64 -2.19 7.32 8.54
CA GLU A 64 -2.39 7.89 7.21
C GLU A 64 -1.63 7.10 6.15
N TYR A 65 -0.34 6.84 6.39
CA TYR A 65 0.49 6.02 5.53
C TYR A 65 -0.13 4.62 5.35
N ALA A 66 -0.56 4.00 6.45
CA ALA A 66 -1.15 2.66 6.40
C ALA A 66 -2.48 2.66 5.62
N VAL A 67 -3.32 3.68 5.76
CA VAL A 67 -4.56 3.83 5.00
C VAL A 67 -4.26 4.07 3.52
N LYS A 68 -3.44 5.07 3.18
CA LYS A 68 -3.10 5.39 1.78
C LYS A 68 -2.44 4.21 1.05
N ARG A 69 -1.62 3.42 1.75
CA ARG A 69 -1.00 2.22 1.17
C ARG A 69 -2.00 1.09 0.92
N ASN A 70 -3.10 1.00 1.67
CA ASN A 70 -4.06 -0.10 1.55
C ASN A 70 -5.36 0.27 0.84
N PHE A 71 -5.76 1.53 0.88
CA PHE A 71 -7.04 2.02 0.40
C PHE A 71 -6.85 3.12 -0.65
N SER A 72 -5.96 2.91 -1.62
CA SER A 72 -5.73 3.79 -2.77
C SER A 72 -6.10 3.12 -4.09
N GLY A 73 -6.16 3.91 -5.17
CA GLY A 73 -6.46 3.43 -6.52
C GLY A 73 -7.88 3.71 -7.01
N LEU A 74 -8.83 3.96 -6.10
CA LEU A 74 -10.18 4.45 -6.44
C LEU A 74 -10.24 5.97 -6.25
N GLN A 75 -10.16 6.71 -7.35
CA GLN A 75 -10.06 8.18 -7.32
C GLN A 75 -11.34 8.88 -6.83
N GLU A 76 -12.49 8.24 -7.01
CA GLU A 76 -13.80 8.78 -6.61
C GLU A 76 -14.00 8.87 -5.09
N LEU A 77 -13.11 8.23 -4.31
CA LEU A 77 -13.29 8.08 -2.88
C LEU A 77 -12.05 8.54 -2.11
N ASP A 78 -12.21 9.56 -1.28
CA ASP A 78 -11.19 9.98 -0.33
C ASP A 78 -11.23 9.10 0.93
N THR A 79 -10.51 7.98 0.84
CA THR A 79 -10.47 6.98 1.91
C THR A 79 -9.79 7.51 3.16
N TRP A 80 -8.75 8.34 3.03
CA TRP A 80 -8.04 8.89 4.20
C TRP A 80 -8.98 9.74 5.05
N ASN A 81 -9.71 10.67 4.44
CA ASN A 81 -10.64 11.51 5.20
C ASN A 81 -11.77 10.70 5.86
N ILE A 82 -12.22 9.61 5.22
CA ILE A 82 -13.19 8.70 5.82
C ILE A 82 -12.61 8.02 7.08
N PHE A 83 -11.42 7.43 6.98
CA PHE A 83 -10.76 6.81 8.13
C PHE A 83 -10.46 7.83 9.23
N LYS A 84 -9.90 9.00 8.88
CA LYS A 84 -9.59 10.09 9.80
C LYS A 84 -10.80 10.54 10.60
N SER A 85 -11.98 10.62 9.97
CA SER A 85 -13.25 10.98 10.64
C SER A 85 -13.71 9.97 11.71
N CYS A 86 -13.14 8.77 11.73
CA CYS A 86 -13.48 7.72 12.69
C CYS A 86 -12.44 7.58 13.82
N LEU A 87 -11.30 8.27 13.72
CA LEU A 87 -10.23 8.17 14.70
C LEU A 87 -10.60 8.84 16.04
N PRO A 88 -10.02 8.40 17.16
CA PRO A 88 -10.24 9.03 18.47
C PRO A 88 -9.83 10.51 18.49
N TYR A 89 -10.43 11.28 19.40
CA TYR A 89 -10.20 12.73 19.53
C TYR A 89 -8.72 13.13 19.65
N ASP A 90 -7.91 12.32 20.33
CA ASP A 90 -6.48 12.59 20.53
C ASP A 90 -5.68 12.68 19.21
N PHE A 91 -6.17 12.03 18.16
CA PHE A 91 -5.59 12.10 16.81
C PHE A 91 -6.07 13.31 16.01
N SER A 92 -7.18 13.94 16.41
CA SER A 92 -7.75 15.09 15.71
C SER A 92 -7.06 16.42 16.00
N GLN A 93 -6.33 16.48 17.12
CA GLN A 93 -5.62 17.68 17.62
C GLN A 93 -4.16 17.79 17.16
N SER A 94 -3.56 16.73 16.60
CA SER A 94 -2.17 16.77 16.14
C SER A 94 -2.05 17.70 14.94
N LYS A 95 -1.50 18.90 15.15
CA LYS A 95 -1.02 19.79 14.09
C LYS A 95 0.27 19.20 13.51
N ASP A 96 0.17 18.11 12.77
CA ASP A 96 1.31 17.64 11.99
C ASP A 96 1.57 18.65 10.86
N THR A 97 2.80 19.13 10.76
CA THR A 97 3.33 19.84 9.60
C THR A 97 3.30 18.88 8.42
N ASP A 98 2.29 19.09 7.57
CA ASP A 98 1.88 18.23 6.47
C ASP A 98 2.95 18.17 5.36
N ALA A 99 3.87 17.22 5.47
CA ALA A 99 4.53 16.65 4.31
C ALA A 99 3.84 15.31 4.03
N GLY A 100 2.60 15.37 3.53
CA GLY A 100 1.86 14.18 3.13
C GLY A 100 2.71 13.26 2.26
N SER A 101 2.63 11.95 2.53
CA SER A 101 3.38 10.96 1.74
C SER A 101 2.96 11.03 0.27
N SER A 102 3.90 11.31 -0.62
CA SER A 102 3.62 11.33 -2.05
C SER A 102 3.33 9.92 -2.57
N VAL A 103 2.61 9.81 -3.69
CA VAL A 103 2.36 8.50 -4.33
C VAL A 103 3.68 7.81 -4.68
N LEU A 104 4.70 8.57 -5.08
CA LEU A 104 6.04 8.03 -5.33
C LEU A 104 6.63 7.46 -4.04
N ASP A 105 6.52 8.13 -2.90
CA ASP A 105 7.03 7.60 -1.63
C ASP A 105 6.34 6.28 -1.22
N LEU A 106 5.02 6.17 -1.43
CA LEU A 106 4.27 4.95 -1.16
C LEU A 106 4.73 3.79 -2.06
N ILE A 107 5.02 4.08 -3.33
CA ILE A 107 5.56 3.11 -4.30
C ILE A 107 6.98 2.70 -3.90
N SER A 108 7.87 3.66 -3.59
CA SER A 108 9.24 3.43 -3.11
C SER A 108 9.25 2.48 -1.92
N ASN A 109 8.42 2.76 -0.91
CA ASN A 109 8.33 1.99 0.31
C ASN A 109 7.68 0.61 0.12
N SER A 110 7.07 0.36 -1.04
CA SER A 110 6.53 -0.95 -1.41
C SER A 110 7.57 -1.86 -2.06
N PHE A 111 8.61 -1.29 -2.70
CA PHE A 111 9.74 -2.06 -3.26
C PHE A 111 10.88 -2.27 -2.26
N ALA A 112 11.09 -1.32 -1.35
CA ALA A 112 12.26 -1.28 -0.50
C ALA A 112 12.15 -2.20 0.72
N VAL A 113 13.31 -2.55 1.30
CA VAL A 113 13.47 -3.23 2.62
C VAL A 113 12.97 -2.36 3.79
N THR A 114 12.49 -1.16 3.51
CA THR A 114 12.09 -0.13 4.49
C THR A 114 10.64 -0.28 4.97
N CYS A 115 9.84 -1.24 4.46
CA CYS A 115 8.51 -1.49 5.02
C CYS A 115 8.60 -1.64 6.55
N PRO A 116 7.73 -0.95 7.32
CA PRO A 116 7.58 -1.17 8.75
C PRO A 116 7.40 -2.64 9.14
N CYS A 117 6.92 -3.44 8.20
CA CYS A 117 6.56 -4.83 8.34
C CYS A 117 7.63 -5.84 7.95
N TYR A 118 8.82 -5.40 7.54
CA TYR A 118 9.94 -6.31 7.34
C TYR A 118 10.43 -6.82 8.69
N GLU A 119 10.23 -8.11 8.93
CA GLU A 119 10.96 -8.83 9.97
C GLU A 119 12.17 -9.49 9.32
N TYR A 120 13.36 -9.19 9.85
CA TYR A 120 14.51 -10.06 9.66
C TYR A 120 14.22 -11.34 10.45
N ARG A 121 14.13 -12.49 9.77
CA ARG A 121 14.15 -13.78 10.48
C ARG A 121 15.52 -13.88 11.14
N PHE A 122 15.60 -13.59 12.45
CA PHE A 122 16.80 -13.86 13.25
C PHE A 122 16.95 -15.38 13.40
N ASN A 123 17.41 -16.05 12.34
CA ASN A 123 18.01 -17.37 12.46
C ASN A 123 19.52 -17.16 12.53
N HIS A 124 20.11 -17.50 13.68
CA HIS A 124 21.53 -17.32 14.04
C HIS A 124 22.56 -17.97 13.10
N LYS A 125 22.18 -18.51 11.93
CA LYS A 125 23.07 -19.22 11.01
C LYS A 125 22.93 -18.85 9.52
N THR A 126 21.91 -18.12 9.11
CA THR A 126 21.78 -17.67 7.71
C THR A 126 21.17 -16.28 7.66
N SER A 127 21.81 -15.37 6.90
CA SER A 127 21.25 -14.07 6.54
C SER A 127 20.05 -14.27 5.61
N GLU A 128 18.94 -14.74 6.16
CA GLU A 128 17.74 -15.05 5.40
C GLU A 128 16.79 -13.85 5.36
N LYS A 129 16.70 -13.35 4.12
CA LYS A 129 15.78 -12.36 3.55
C LYS A 129 14.68 -11.87 4.49
N ALA A 130 14.73 -10.56 4.76
CA ALA A 130 13.61 -9.87 5.38
C ALA A 130 12.33 -10.14 4.55
N HIS A 131 11.23 -10.56 5.20
CA HIS A 131 9.94 -10.74 4.55
C HIS A 131 8.93 -9.72 5.07
N CYS A 132 8.27 -9.04 4.14
CA CYS A 132 7.22 -8.06 4.40
C CYS A 132 5.94 -8.79 4.83
N LEU A 133 5.53 -8.71 6.10
CA LEU A 133 4.32 -9.39 6.61
C LEU A 133 3.00 -8.92 5.97
N SER A 134 3.05 -7.75 5.33
CA SER A 134 1.97 -7.10 4.59
C SER A 134 2.10 -7.29 3.07
N SER A 135 3.01 -8.15 2.58
CA SER A 135 3.39 -8.18 1.16
C SER A 135 2.19 -8.49 0.26
N ARG A 136 1.82 -7.47 -0.51
CA ARG A 136 0.94 -7.55 -1.67
C ARG A 136 1.75 -7.05 -2.84
N TYR A 137 1.54 -7.65 -4.01
CA TYR A 137 2.11 -7.10 -5.24
C TYR A 137 1.47 -5.76 -5.55
N LEU A 138 2.25 -4.87 -6.17
CA LEU A 138 1.79 -3.55 -6.55
C LEU A 138 1.01 -3.66 -7.86
N LEU A 139 -0.23 -3.16 -7.86
CA LEU A 139 -0.98 -2.91 -9.08
C LEU A 139 -0.94 -1.41 -9.37
N LEU A 140 -0.25 -1.02 -10.44
CA LEU A 140 -0.16 0.38 -10.86
C LEU A 140 -1.26 0.67 -11.89
N MET A 141 -2.27 1.42 -11.48
CA MET A 141 -3.25 1.98 -12.40
C MET A 141 -2.57 3.07 -13.24
N THR A 142 -2.66 2.95 -14.56
CA THR A 142 -1.96 3.84 -15.48
C THR A 142 -2.85 4.27 -16.63
N ASN A 143 -2.66 5.51 -17.09
CA ASN A 143 -3.22 6.00 -18.33
C ASN A 143 -2.16 5.85 -19.43
N SER A 144 -2.55 5.24 -20.54
CA SER A 144 -1.70 5.09 -21.73
C SER A 144 -0.34 4.45 -21.46
N TYR A 145 -0.28 3.46 -20.55
CA TYR A 145 0.95 2.69 -20.23
C TYR A 145 2.13 3.53 -19.69
N SER A 146 1.86 4.75 -19.22
CA SER A 146 2.89 5.71 -18.77
C SER A 146 3.61 5.35 -17.46
N ALA A 147 3.06 4.42 -16.68
CA ALA A 147 3.62 4.08 -15.37
C ALA A 147 5.02 3.44 -15.48
N LEU A 148 5.24 2.56 -16.46
CA LEU A 148 6.52 1.87 -16.59
C LEU A 148 7.68 2.86 -16.79
N PRO A 149 7.68 3.76 -17.80
CA PRO A 149 8.74 4.77 -17.96
C PRO A 149 9.03 5.60 -16.70
N ILE A 150 7.98 5.99 -15.96
CA ILE A 150 8.10 6.75 -14.70
C ILE A 150 8.83 5.89 -13.66
N ILE A 151 8.42 4.63 -13.48
CA ILE A 151 9.07 3.72 -12.55
C ILE A 151 10.54 3.47 -12.94
N GLU A 152 10.81 3.29 -14.23
CA GLU A 152 12.18 3.10 -14.72
C GLU A 152 13.06 4.30 -14.42
N GLN A 153 12.57 5.52 -14.68
CA GLN A 153 13.32 6.75 -14.43
C GLN A 153 13.57 6.98 -12.94
N HIS A 154 12.54 6.83 -12.10
CA HIS A 154 12.61 7.17 -10.67
C HIS A 154 13.26 6.09 -9.81
N TYR A 155 13.30 4.83 -10.27
CA TYR A 155 13.75 3.70 -9.44
C TYR A 155 14.83 2.84 -10.09
N LEU A 156 14.84 2.69 -11.43
CA LEU A 156 15.85 1.86 -12.09
C LEU A 156 17.13 2.66 -12.42
N LYS A 157 17.01 3.97 -12.71
CA LYS A 157 18.17 4.81 -13.07
C LYS A 157 18.85 5.48 -11.86
N THR A 158 18.09 5.84 -10.84
CA THR A 158 18.57 6.55 -9.63
C THR A 158 19.31 5.66 -8.64
N ASN A 159 19.09 4.34 -8.66
CA ASN A 159 19.80 3.36 -7.83
C ASN A 159 21.13 2.91 -8.47
N GLY A 160 21.94 3.86 -8.90
CA GLY A 160 23.16 3.68 -9.71
C GLY A 160 24.27 2.77 -9.15
N SER A 161 24.06 2.02 -8.06
CA SER A 161 25.13 1.28 -7.39
C SER A 161 24.72 -0.03 -6.71
N SER A 162 23.51 -0.56 -6.92
CA SER A 162 23.16 -1.88 -6.34
C SER A 162 22.72 -2.89 -7.40
N LYS A 163 23.68 -3.71 -7.81
CA LYS A 163 23.54 -4.95 -8.61
C LYS A 163 22.52 -5.98 -8.08
N THR A 164 21.79 -5.67 -7.01
CA THR A 164 21.11 -6.67 -6.17
C THR A 164 19.70 -7.01 -6.66
N TYR A 165 19.03 -6.15 -7.43
CA TYR A 165 17.69 -6.43 -7.97
C TYR A 165 17.62 -6.07 -9.45
N ARG A 166 17.90 -7.04 -10.32
CA ARG A 166 17.64 -6.90 -11.77
C ARG A 166 16.15 -7.13 -11.99
N ASN A 167 15.36 -6.07 -11.97
CA ASN A 167 13.95 -6.13 -12.33
C ASN A 167 13.84 -6.70 -13.75
N ARG A 168 13.02 -7.75 -13.92
CA ARG A 168 12.76 -8.37 -15.22
C ARG A 168 11.36 -7.98 -15.66
N ILE A 169 11.28 -7.32 -16.80
CA ILE A 169 10.01 -7.01 -17.45
C ILE A 169 9.54 -8.29 -18.13
N ILE A 170 8.34 -8.71 -17.79
CA ILE A 170 7.63 -9.81 -18.45
C ILE A 170 6.48 -9.15 -19.20
N PHE A 171 6.39 -9.40 -20.50
CA PHE A 171 5.38 -8.83 -21.38
C PHE A 171 4.93 -9.87 -22.40
N GLY A 172 3.69 -9.76 -22.89
CA GLY A 172 3.22 -10.58 -24.00
C GLY A 172 3.96 -10.18 -25.28
N SER A 173 4.68 -11.12 -25.86
CA SER A 173 5.53 -10.88 -27.03
C SER A 173 4.67 -10.52 -28.24
N SER A 174 5.09 -9.48 -28.98
CA SER A 174 4.46 -9.07 -30.23
C SER A 174 5.12 -9.67 -31.47
N PHE A 175 6.09 -10.59 -31.29
CA PHE A 175 6.73 -11.25 -32.41
C PHE A 175 5.75 -12.21 -33.11
N PRO A 176 5.61 -12.14 -34.44
CA PRO A 176 4.51 -12.77 -35.19
C PRO A 176 4.53 -14.31 -35.21
N LYS A 177 5.60 -14.95 -34.70
CA LYS A 177 5.74 -16.42 -34.67
C LYS A 177 5.63 -17.01 -33.27
N ASP A 178 5.49 -16.18 -32.25
CA ASP A 178 5.39 -16.65 -30.88
C ASP A 178 3.96 -17.14 -30.63
N GLN A 179 3.80 -18.42 -30.26
CA GLN A 179 2.49 -18.98 -29.96
C GLN A 179 2.02 -18.52 -28.58
N GLU A 180 0.78 -18.04 -28.47
CA GLU A 180 0.21 -17.50 -27.20
C GLU A 180 0.30 -18.49 -26.02
N PHE A 181 0.26 -19.80 -26.27
CA PHE A 181 0.35 -20.83 -25.23
C PHE A 181 1.77 -21.08 -24.70
N THR A 182 2.81 -20.63 -25.42
CA THR A 182 4.23 -20.82 -25.08
C THR A 182 4.92 -19.55 -24.57
N GLN A 183 4.20 -18.44 -24.48
CA GLN A 183 4.69 -17.15 -23.98
C GLN A 183 4.59 -17.01 -22.46
#